data_AF-A0A521WML4-F1
#
_entry.id   AF-A0A521WML4-F1
#
_cell.length_a   1.000
_cell.length_b   1.000
_cell.length_c   1.000
_cell.angle_alpha   90.00
_cell.angle_beta   90.00
_cell.angle_gamma   90.00
#
_symmetry.space_group_name_H-M   'P 1'
#
loop_
_entity.id
_entity.type
_entity.pdbx_description
1 polymer ?
#
loop_
_entity_poly.entity_id
_entity_poly.type
_entity_poly.pdbx_seq_one_letter_code
_entity_poly.pdbx_strand_id
1 'polypeptide(L)'
;MGRTKPIVSTDYIVGLTDGEGCFHANVWKSDSYRAGYAVQLHFHIKMQETDRPLLEKVKNTLGVGNVYFQKEVRTNHCQCYRYTVSSYKDIQETIIPFFQKHPLQSISKQKSFKVFCKIAQIVLSGDHLTKDGIERIKTLKS
;
A
#
# COMPACT_ATOMS: atom_id res chain seq x y z
N MET A 1 20.71 -5.24 26.83
CA MET A 1 20.70 -4.37 25.64
C MET A 1 19.90 -5.06 24.54
N GLY A 2 18.76 -4.49 24.15
CA GLY A 2 17.94 -5.06 23.07
C GLY A 2 18.66 -4.95 21.73
N ARG A 3 18.68 -6.02 20.93
CA ARG A 3 19.27 -5.99 19.59
C ARG A 3 18.45 -5.04 18.70
N THR A 4 19.12 -4.05 18.10
CA THR A 4 18.50 -3.18 17.10
C THR A 4 17.96 -4.02 15.94
N LYS A 5 16.70 -3.78 15.55
CA LYS A 5 16.10 -4.52 14.43
C LYS A 5 16.79 -4.10 13.11
N PRO A 6 17.14 -5.03 12.21
CA PRO A 6 17.72 -4.69 10.91
C PRO A 6 16.78 -3.81 10.07
N ILE A 7 17.36 -2.84 9.35
CA ILE A 7 16.66 -1.88 8.48
C ILE A 7 17.29 -1.87 7.07
N VAL A 8 16.63 -1.18 6.13
CA VAL A 8 17.17 -0.82 4.80
C VAL A 8 17.18 0.70 4.65
N SER A 9 17.90 1.24 3.67
CA SER A 9 17.89 2.68 3.42
C SER A 9 16.56 3.15 2.78
N THR A 10 16.30 4.45 2.85
CA THR A 10 15.17 5.09 2.18
C THR A 10 15.20 4.85 0.67
N ASP A 11 16.36 5.01 0.05
CA ASP A 11 16.54 4.88 -1.40
C ASP A 11 16.30 3.44 -1.86
N TYR A 12 16.67 2.46 -1.03
CA TYR A 12 16.36 1.06 -1.29
C TYR A 12 14.86 0.80 -1.27
N ILE A 13 14.11 1.40 -0.33
CA ILE A 13 12.63 1.28 -0.30
C ILE A 13 12.01 1.91 -1.54
N VAL A 14 12.51 3.06 -1.99
CA VAL A 14 12.04 3.70 -3.22
C VAL A 14 12.27 2.78 -4.42
N GLY A 15 13.50 2.29 -4.62
CA GLY A 15 13.83 1.40 -5.73
C GLY A 15 13.07 0.08 -5.68
N LEU A 16 12.92 -0.52 -4.50
CA LEU A 16 12.11 -1.72 -4.31
C LEU A 16 10.64 -1.47 -4.61
N THR A 17 10.11 -0.29 -4.25
CA THR A 17 8.73 0.08 -4.56
C THR A 17 8.52 0.30 -6.05
N ASP A 18 9.52 0.84 -6.75
CA ASP A 18 9.49 0.99 -8.20
C ASP A 18 9.34 -0.35 -8.92
N GLY A 19 10.05 -1.39 -8.45
CA GLY A 19 9.95 -2.75 -8.98
C GLY A 19 8.71 -3.51 -8.48
N GLU A 20 8.63 -3.73 -7.17
CA GLU A 20 7.75 -4.72 -6.52
C GLU A 20 6.59 -4.09 -5.73
N GLY A 21 6.59 -2.77 -5.56
CA GLY A 21 5.60 -2.06 -4.77
C GLY A 21 4.27 -1.87 -5.50
N CYS A 22 3.18 -1.67 -4.76
CA CYS A 22 1.88 -1.44 -5.32
C CYS A 22 1.02 -0.54 -4.42
N PHE A 23 0.48 0.52 -5.02
CA PHE A 23 -0.51 1.40 -4.41
C PHE A 23 -1.88 1.02 -4.93
N HIS A 24 -2.76 0.56 -4.05
CA HIS A 24 -4.04 -0.01 -4.44
C HIS A 24 -5.19 0.56 -3.62
N ALA A 25 -6.24 0.96 -4.32
CA ALA A 25 -7.56 1.22 -3.73
C ALA A 25 -8.49 0.06 -4.07
N ASN A 26 -8.90 -0.68 -3.04
CA ASN A 26 -9.92 -1.72 -3.15
C ASN A 26 -11.30 -1.09 -2.92
N VAL A 27 -12.25 -1.40 -3.80
CA VAL A 27 -13.64 -0.91 -3.72
C VAL A 27 -14.56 -2.09 -3.97
N TRP A 28 -15.41 -2.42 -3.01
CA TRP A 28 -16.32 -3.56 -3.12
C TRP A 28 -17.72 -3.18 -2.63
N LYS A 29 -18.73 -3.85 -3.18
CA LYS A 29 -20.12 -3.67 -2.75
C LYS A 29 -20.28 -4.18 -1.32
N SER A 30 -20.98 -3.42 -0.49
CA SER A 30 -21.31 -3.82 0.87
C SER A 30 -22.55 -3.07 1.34
N ASP A 31 -23.61 -3.81 1.64
CA ASP A 31 -24.89 -3.25 2.10
C ASP A 31 -24.80 -2.66 3.52
N SER A 32 -23.73 -2.97 4.25
CA SER A 32 -23.43 -2.38 5.56
C SER A 32 -23.03 -0.90 5.49
N TYR A 33 -22.74 -0.37 4.30
CA TYR A 33 -22.31 1.02 4.10
C TYR A 33 -23.40 1.83 3.40
N ARG A 34 -23.64 3.06 3.86
CA ARG A 34 -24.67 3.95 3.31
C ARG A 34 -24.51 4.23 1.81
N ALA A 35 -23.27 4.28 1.31
CA ALA A 35 -22.98 4.44 -0.11
C ALA A 35 -23.17 3.16 -0.94
N GLY A 36 -23.42 2.01 -0.30
CA GLY A 36 -23.49 0.68 -0.93
C GLY A 36 -22.12 0.07 -1.23
N TYR A 37 -21.03 0.75 -0.84
CA TYR A 37 -19.66 0.34 -1.11
C TYR A 37 -18.76 0.61 0.09
N ALA A 38 -17.80 -0.28 0.28
CA ALA A 38 -16.67 -0.08 1.15
C ALA A 38 -15.42 0.21 0.31
N VAL A 39 -14.53 1.03 0.87
CA VAL A 39 -13.25 1.42 0.25
C VAL A 39 -12.14 1.10 1.24
N GLN A 40 -11.03 0.55 0.75
CA GLN A 40 -9.83 0.36 1.55
C GLN A 40 -8.58 0.63 0.73
N LEU A 41 -7.64 1.34 1.34
CA LEU A 41 -6.37 1.66 0.72
C LEU A 41 -5.30 0.69 1.21
N HIS A 42 -4.43 0.28 0.30
CA HIS A 42 -3.35 -0.65 0.55
C HIS A 42 -2.09 -0.17 -0.14
N PHE A 43 -1.01 -0.03 0.61
CA PHE A 43 0.34 -0.08 0.07
C PHE A 43 0.90 -1.47 0.34
N HIS A 44 1.48 -2.12 -0.67
CA HIS A 44 2.11 -3.42 -0.48
C HIS A 44 3.39 -3.62 -1.29
N ILE A 45 4.27 -4.47 -0.77
CA ILE A 45 5.42 -5.04 -1.48
C ILE A 45 5.29 -6.56 -1.36
N LYS A 46 5.21 -7.27 -2.49
CA LYS A 46 5.15 -8.74 -2.55
C LYS A 46 6.52 -9.26 -2.91
N MET A 47 7.02 -10.25 -2.17
CA MET A 47 8.30 -10.91 -2.46
C MET A 47 8.15 -12.42 -2.28
N GLN A 48 9.08 -13.18 -2.83
CA GLN A 48 9.18 -14.62 -2.60
C GLN A 48 9.44 -14.91 -1.11
N GLU A 49 9.08 -16.12 -0.66
CA GLU A 49 9.23 -16.52 0.75
C GLU A 49 10.67 -16.43 1.27
N THR A 50 11.67 -16.72 0.43
CA THR A 50 13.09 -16.59 0.75
C THR A 50 13.48 -15.15 1.15
N ASP A 51 12.76 -14.16 0.62
CA ASP A 51 13.01 -12.74 0.84
C ASP A 51 12.13 -12.13 1.93
N ARG A 52 11.42 -12.94 2.72
CA ARG A 52 10.68 -12.47 3.90
C ARG A 52 11.54 -11.59 4.83
N PRO A 53 12.82 -11.91 5.14
CA PRO A 53 13.64 -11.05 5.99
C PRO A 53 13.82 -9.63 5.44
N LEU A 54 13.76 -9.44 4.11
CA LEU A 54 13.82 -8.12 3.49
C LEU A 54 12.54 -7.32 3.76
N LEU A 55 11.38 -7.96 3.66
CA LEU A 55 10.10 -7.32 3.99
C LEU A 55 10.05 -6.88 5.46
N GLU A 56 10.63 -7.67 6.38
CA GLU A 56 10.75 -7.26 7.79
C GLU A 56 11.67 -6.05 7.96
N LYS A 57 12.77 -5.94 7.20
CA LYS A 57 13.63 -4.74 7.21
C LYS A 57 12.88 -3.50 6.70
N VAL A 58 12.06 -3.65 5.65
CA VAL A 58 11.22 -2.56 5.14
C VAL A 58 10.23 -2.11 6.22
N LYS A 59 9.52 -3.06 6.85
CA LYS A 59 8.63 -2.78 7.98
C LYS A 59 9.36 -2.02 9.10
N ASN A 60 10.54 -2.47 9.49
CA ASN A 60 11.31 -1.82 10.55
C ASN A 60 11.75 -0.40 10.18
N THR A 61 12.04 -0.16 8.90
CA THR A 61 12.44 1.16 8.39
C THR A 61 11.27 2.14 8.34
N LEU A 62 10.11 1.69 7.86
CA LEU A 62 8.89 2.51 7.79
C LEU A 62 8.19 2.65 9.15
N GLY A 63 8.43 1.72 10.08
CA GLY A 63 7.85 1.72 11.42
C GLY A 63 6.36 1.34 11.49
N VAL A 64 5.74 1.04 10.34
CA VAL A 64 4.30 0.75 10.20
C VAL A 64 4.08 -0.54 9.41
N GLY A 65 2.83 -0.98 9.33
CA GLY A 65 2.45 -2.15 8.52
C GLY A 65 2.89 -3.50 9.08
N ASN A 66 2.58 -4.55 8.32
CA ASN A 66 2.78 -5.93 8.72
C ASN A 66 3.16 -6.82 7.54
N VAL A 67 3.88 -7.91 7.83
CA VAL A 67 4.31 -8.90 6.85
C VAL A 67 3.42 -10.13 7.00
N TYR A 68 2.73 -10.50 5.93
CA TYR A 68 1.76 -11.60 5.91
C TYR A 68 2.19 -12.67 4.91
N PHE A 69 1.98 -13.93 5.25
CA PHE A 69 2.08 -15.01 4.28
C PHE A 69 0.98 -14.87 3.24
N GLN A 70 1.34 -14.98 1.96
CA GLN A 70 0.40 -14.98 0.85
C GLN A 70 0.55 -16.29 0.09
N LYS A 71 -0.39 -17.20 0.31
CA LYS A 71 -0.44 -18.48 -0.39
C LYS A 71 -0.52 -18.25 -1.90
N GLU A 72 0.44 -18.81 -2.62
CA GLU A 72 0.46 -18.83 -4.07
C GLU A 72 -0.08 -20.18 -4.56
N VAL A 73 -1.05 -20.13 -5.46
CA VAL A 73 -1.80 -21.32 -5.93
C VAL A 73 -1.50 -21.66 -7.39
N ARG A 74 -0.84 -20.75 -8.11
CA ARG A 74 -0.46 -20.96 -9.50
C ARG A 74 0.62 -22.03 -9.60
N THR A 75 0.45 -22.92 -10.56
CA THR A 75 1.49 -23.91 -10.91
C THR A 75 2.76 -23.17 -11.34
N ASN A 76 3.92 -23.71 -10.94
CA ASN A 76 5.25 -23.14 -11.22
C ASN A 76 5.55 -21.76 -10.59
N HIS A 77 4.78 -21.32 -9.59
CA HIS A 77 5.11 -20.15 -8.77
C HIS A 77 5.54 -20.57 -7.35
N CYS A 78 6.44 -19.80 -6.74
CA CYS A 78 6.86 -19.98 -5.36
C CYS A 78 5.92 -19.29 -4.37
N GLN A 79 5.90 -19.78 -3.13
CA GLN A 79 5.17 -19.12 -2.05
C GLN A 79 5.75 -17.74 -1.77
N CYS A 80 4.90 -16.83 -1.32
CA CYS A 80 5.24 -15.41 -1.21
C CYS A 80 4.85 -14.87 0.16
N TYR A 81 5.51 -13.79 0.54
CA TYR A 81 5.07 -12.91 1.61
C TYR A 81 4.75 -11.54 1.05
N ARG A 82 3.90 -10.81 1.78
CA ARG A 82 3.50 -9.45 1.44
C ARG A 82 3.64 -8.56 2.65
N TYR A 83 4.46 -7.52 2.53
CA TYR A 83 4.39 -6.37 3.42
C TYR A 83 3.17 -5.53 3.03
N THR A 84 2.30 -5.20 3.99
CA THR A 84 1.05 -4.47 3.75
C THR A 84 0.88 -3.36 4.79
N VAL A 85 0.49 -2.18 4.32
CA VAL A 85 -0.01 -1.05 5.12
C VAL A 85 -1.43 -0.72 4.65
N SER A 86 -2.40 -0.85 5.56
CA SER A 86 -3.82 -0.63 5.27
C SER A 86 -4.54 0.27 6.29
N SER A 87 -3.87 0.62 7.40
CA SER A 87 -4.36 1.60 8.37
C SER A 87 -4.44 2.98 7.72
N TYR A 88 -5.58 3.66 7.82
CA TYR A 88 -5.72 5.03 7.30
C TYR A 88 -4.71 5.98 7.94
N LYS A 89 -4.47 5.82 9.24
CA LYS A 89 -3.49 6.60 9.99
C LYS A 89 -2.09 6.42 9.41
N ASP A 90 -1.64 5.18 9.26
CA ASP A 90 -0.28 4.88 8.78
C ASP A 90 -0.10 5.34 7.32
N ILE A 91 -1.14 5.21 6.50
CA ILE A 91 -1.11 5.70 5.12
C ILE A 91 -0.97 7.22 5.08
N GLN A 92 -1.76 7.94 5.89
CA GLN A 92 -1.77 9.40 5.94
C GLN A 92 -0.49 9.97 6.56
N GLU A 93 -0.04 9.42 7.68
CA GLU A 93 1.04 9.99 8.49
C GLU A 93 2.42 9.48 8.06
N THR A 94 2.50 8.32 7.41
CA THR A 94 3.80 7.69 7.07
C THR A 94 3.95 7.48 5.57
N ILE A 95 3.07 6.71 4.91
CA ILE A 95 3.30 6.27 3.53
C ILE A 95 3.22 7.42 2.52
N ILE A 96 2.18 8.24 2.59
CA ILE A 96 2.05 9.39 1.69
C ILE A 96 3.20 10.38 1.89
N PRO A 97 3.52 10.84 3.12
CA PRO A 97 4.65 11.74 3.35
C PRO A 97 6.00 11.14 2.90
N PHE A 98 6.23 9.85 3.13
CA PHE A 98 7.46 9.16 2.71
C PHE A 98 7.68 9.29 1.20
N PHE A 99 6.70 8.91 0.38
CA PHE A 99 6.84 8.93 -1.09
C PHE A 99 6.66 10.32 -1.71
N GLN A 100 6.15 11.30 -0.96
CA GLN A 100 6.23 12.72 -1.34
C GLN A 100 7.65 13.27 -1.15
N LYS A 101 8.30 12.93 -0.02
CA LYS A 101 9.67 13.35 0.29
C LYS A 101 10.72 12.59 -0.52
N HIS A 102 10.45 11.34 -0.84
CA HIS A 102 11.32 10.44 -1.60
C HIS A 102 10.60 9.97 -2.87
N PRO A 103 10.64 10.78 -3.96
CA PRO A 103 9.89 10.48 -5.17
C PRO A 103 10.33 9.17 -5.82
N LEU A 104 9.33 8.39 -6.24
CA LEU A 104 9.49 7.20 -7.08
C LEU A 104 10.12 7.58 -8.42
N GLN A 105 10.95 6.70 -8.98
CA GLN A 105 11.66 6.95 -10.22
C GLN A 105 10.86 6.50 -11.45
N SER A 106 10.04 5.45 -11.32
CA SER A 106 9.24 4.96 -12.44
C SER A 106 8.01 5.83 -12.68
N ILE A 107 7.80 6.23 -13.94
CA ILE A 107 6.65 7.05 -14.36
C ILE A 107 5.32 6.35 -14.02
N SER A 108 5.26 5.02 -14.16
CA SER A 108 4.08 4.22 -13.86
C SER A 108 3.73 4.21 -12.36
N LYS A 109 4.71 4.05 -11.47
CA LYS A 109 4.44 4.11 -10.02
C LYS A 109 4.17 5.53 -9.54
N GLN A 110 4.83 6.56 -10.10
CA GLN A 110 4.49 7.95 -9.81
C GLN A 110 3.01 8.25 -10.12
N LYS A 111 2.52 7.83 -11.30
CA LYS A 111 1.09 7.95 -11.65
C LYS A 111 0.19 7.19 -10.67
N SER A 112 0.56 5.95 -10.35
CA SER A 112 -0.21 5.11 -9.40
C SER A 112 -0.25 5.74 -8.01
N PHE A 113 0.87 6.26 -7.51
CA PHE A 113 0.96 6.96 -6.24
C PHE A 113 0.13 8.26 -6.23
N LYS A 114 0.16 9.02 -7.33
CA LYS A 114 -0.67 10.24 -7.46
C LYS A 114 -2.15 9.94 -7.41
N VAL A 115 -2.61 8.90 -8.10
CA VAL A 115 -4.01 8.42 -8.02
C VAL A 115 -4.34 7.97 -6.61
N PHE A 116 -3.46 7.18 -5.99
CA PHE A 116 -3.61 6.72 -4.62
C PHE A 116 -3.75 7.87 -3.62
N CYS A 117 -2.93 8.93 -3.73
CA CYS A 117 -3.03 10.13 -2.90
C CYS A 117 -4.38 10.84 -3.06
N LYS A 118 -4.89 10.96 -4.30
CA LYS A 118 -6.22 11.57 -4.55
C LYS A 118 -7.34 10.75 -3.90
N ILE A 119 -7.29 9.42 -4.02
CA ILE A 119 -8.29 8.54 -3.38
C ILE A 119 -8.15 8.62 -1.86
N ALA A 120 -6.92 8.64 -1.32
CA ALA A 120 -6.68 8.83 0.10
C ALA A 120 -7.32 10.12 0.62
N GLN A 121 -7.21 11.23 -0.11
CA GLN A 121 -7.87 12.48 0.26
C GLN A 121 -9.40 12.34 0.36
N ILE A 122 -10.04 11.65 -0.60
CA ILE A 122 -11.50 11.40 -0.57
C ILE A 122 -11.88 10.49 0.61
N VAL A 123 -11.01 9.53 0.96
CA VAL A 123 -11.25 8.66 2.11
C VAL A 123 -11.11 9.44 3.42
N LEU A 124 -10.06 10.25 3.55
CA LEU A 124 -9.76 11.04 4.75
C LEU A 124 -10.76 12.17 5.00
N SER A 125 -11.38 12.73 3.95
CA SER A 125 -12.48 13.70 4.11
C SER A 125 -13.81 13.06 4.49
N GLY A 126 -13.91 11.73 4.48
CA GLY A 126 -15.17 11.01 4.69
C GLY A 126 -16.08 10.96 3.45
N ASP A 127 -15.70 11.59 2.34
CA ASP A 127 -16.53 11.67 1.13
C ASP A 127 -16.81 10.30 0.52
N HIS A 128 -15.93 9.31 0.73
CA HIS A 128 -16.14 7.91 0.33
C HIS A 128 -17.40 7.27 0.94
N LEU A 129 -18.03 7.90 1.94
CA LEU A 129 -19.30 7.47 2.53
C LEU A 129 -20.53 7.96 1.73
N THR A 130 -20.31 8.70 0.65
CA THR A 130 -21.35 9.20 -0.27
C THR A 130 -21.28 8.49 -1.62
N LYS A 131 -22.41 8.43 -2.34
CA LYS A 131 -22.44 7.85 -3.70
C LYS A 131 -21.52 8.60 -4.65
N ASP A 132 -21.54 9.93 -4.60
CA ASP A 132 -20.69 10.78 -5.45
C ASP A 132 -19.19 10.58 -5.17
N GLY A 133 -18.82 10.44 -3.89
CA GLY A 133 -17.45 10.10 -3.50
C GLY A 133 -17.01 8.74 -4.04
N ILE A 134 -17.88 7.72 -3.98
CA ILE A 134 -17.60 6.40 -4.57
C ILE A 134 -17.43 6.48 -6.09
N GLU A 135 -18.30 7.22 -6.80
CA GLU A 135 -18.16 7.38 -8.25
C GLU A 135 -16.86 8.09 -8.63
N ARG A 136 -16.47 9.14 -7.89
CA ARG A 136 -15.16 9.80 -8.07
C ARG A 136 -13.99 8.83 -7.88
N ILE A 137 -14.06 7.94 -6.88
CA ILE A 137 -13.01 6.92 -6.65
C ILE A 137 -12.96 5.92 -7.81
N LYS A 138 -14.11 5.47 -8.33
CA LYS A 138 -14.17 4.56 -9.48
C LYS A 138 -13.59 5.19 -10.75
N THR A 139 -13.90 6.46 -11.01
CA THR A 139 -13.32 7.20 -12.15
C THR A 139 -11.80 7.35 -12.02
N LEU A 140 -11.29 7.62 -10.82
CA LEU A 140 -9.84 7.72 -10.58
C LEU A 140 -9.09 6.39 -10.76
N LYS A 141 -9.76 5.26 -10.51
CA LYS A 141 -9.18 3.91 -10.62
C LYS A 141 -9.15 3.39 -12.07
N SER A 142 -10.04 3.91 -12.91
CA SER A 142 -10.19 3.54 -14.34
C SER A 142 -8.98 3.98 -15.15
#